data_AF-D2HW75-F1
#
_entry.id   AF-D2HW75-F1
#
_cell.length_a   1.000
_cell.length_b   1.000
_cell.length_c   1.000
_cell.angle_alpha   90.00
_cell.angle_beta   90.00
_cell.angle_gamma   90.00
#
_symmetry.space_group_name_H-M   'P 1'
#
loop_
_entity.id
_entity.type
_entity.pdbx_description
1 polymer ?
#
loop_
_entity_poly.entity_id
_entity_poly.type
_entity_poly.pdbx_seq_one_letter_code
_entity_poly.pdbx_strand_id
1 'polypeptide(L)'
;MSFSNPEDAPQEPEPEPSTSKKKKKKRPRQEPGIQALTRAGHRALLAGRNHEALTSFQRAFILASEDPQSRGTPVLQACAFNLGAAYVETGDPARGLELLLRAQPEEKAQGRCHGDQCFNVALAYQALGNLPQALAWYHRALGHYRPLGDQGQAQAKMGACYQALGQPELAAHCLQEASRAYAQAGQPQAAALASGAAAGCMLRSGQHGVAEVVQVLEESRRLAERSPERGLLGQLYNDLGLSYSQLQLFPLAAEAFLRALPLCQGPGEDATVLRNLGMAHSALGNYQEARDFYQKAADLLGSVGQRREQGRSFGSLAFALSQLGDHRAARDNYLHALQAARDTGDTKGQWQACEGLGAAAARLGQHDQALRYYKEALARSQKEPDSVRDRLVAKLADAMRTHLAQAGLVPTYTL
;
A
#
# COMPACT_ATOMS: atom_id res chain seq x y z
N MET A 1 55.60 47.11 34.64
CA MET A 1 56.63 47.77 33.80
C MET A 1 56.08 47.70 32.38
N SER A 2 55.64 48.74 31.69
CA SER A 2 55.88 50.18 31.77
C SER A 2 54.65 50.95 31.26
N PHE A 3 54.50 52.18 31.75
CA PHE A 3 53.48 53.17 31.37
C PHE A 3 53.70 53.73 29.95
N SER A 4 52.63 54.19 29.29
CA SER A 4 52.51 55.56 28.71
C SER A 4 51.07 55.86 28.22
N ASN A 5 50.52 56.97 28.71
CA ASN A 5 49.26 57.68 28.38
C ASN A 5 49.55 58.80 27.33
N PRO A 6 48.68 59.80 26.99
CA PRO A 6 47.21 59.90 26.77
C PRO A 6 46.85 60.82 25.54
N GLU A 7 45.60 61.35 25.51
CA GLU A 7 45.05 62.50 24.72
C GLU A 7 44.57 62.19 23.27
N ASP A 8 43.38 62.58 22.78
CA ASP A 8 42.51 63.73 23.08
C ASP A 8 41.03 63.42 22.71
N ALA A 9 40.06 64.03 23.41
CA ALA A 9 38.61 64.00 23.11
C ALA A 9 38.17 65.30 22.40
N PRO A 10 36.99 65.36 21.73
CA PRO A 10 35.79 65.87 22.42
C PRO A 10 34.42 65.31 21.97
N GLN A 11 33.43 65.52 22.83
CA GLN A 11 32.00 65.14 22.74
C GLN A 11 31.24 65.81 21.60
N GLU A 12 30.19 65.14 21.09
CA GLU A 12 29.08 65.76 20.34
C GLU A 12 27.71 65.23 20.78
N PRO A 13 26.62 66.02 20.61
CA PRO A 13 25.45 66.02 21.48
C PRO A 13 24.26 65.15 21.01
N GLU A 14 23.40 64.75 21.94
CA GLU A 14 22.09 64.14 21.67
C GLU A 14 21.11 65.16 21.05
N PRO A 15 20.27 64.74 20.07
CA PRO A 15 19.11 65.53 19.67
C PRO A 15 17.78 64.94 20.21
N GLU A 16 17.00 65.83 20.84
CA GLU A 16 15.61 65.66 21.29
C GLU A 16 14.58 65.52 20.13
N PRO A 17 13.33 65.09 20.41
CA PRO A 17 12.44 64.49 19.43
C PRO A 17 11.63 65.53 18.62
N SER A 18 11.79 65.53 17.29
CA SER A 18 10.92 66.31 16.40
C SER A 18 9.81 65.44 15.81
N THR A 19 8.58 65.69 16.28
CA THR A 19 7.34 65.14 15.76
C THR A 19 7.07 65.65 14.35
N SER A 20 7.20 64.78 13.35
CA SER A 20 6.48 64.93 12.08
C SER A 20 6.03 63.56 11.56
N LYS A 21 4.79 63.19 11.90
CA LYS A 21 4.10 62.02 11.34
C LYS A 21 3.87 62.23 9.83
N LYS A 22 4.87 61.97 9.00
CA LYS A 22 4.66 61.71 7.58
C LYS A 22 4.00 60.34 7.46
N LYS A 23 2.66 60.32 7.35
CA LYS A 23 1.90 59.18 6.82
C LYS A 23 2.48 58.82 5.45
N LYS A 24 3.45 57.89 5.40
CA LYS A 24 3.81 57.21 4.15
C LYS A 24 2.55 56.44 3.72
N LYS A 25 1.82 57.00 2.76
CA LYS A 25 0.79 56.31 1.97
C LYS A 25 1.32 54.91 1.66
N LYS A 26 0.66 53.86 2.16
CA LYS A 26 0.82 52.51 1.63
C LYS A 26 0.60 52.63 0.13
N ARG A 27 1.66 52.51 -0.67
CA ARG A 27 1.50 52.25 -2.11
C ARG A 27 0.55 51.05 -2.21
N PRO A 28 -0.50 51.10 -3.05
CA PRO A 28 -1.27 49.89 -3.29
C PRO A 28 -0.27 48.83 -3.75
N ARG A 29 -0.25 47.67 -3.07
CA ARG A 29 0.57 46.54 -3.54
C ARG A 29 0.06 46.28 -4.96
N GLN A 30 0.89 46.57 -5.97
CA GLN A 30 0.58 46.15 -7.34
C GLN A 30 0.30 44.65 -7.27
N GLU A 31 -0.86 44.24 -7.77
CA GLU A 31 -1.18 42.83 -7.79
C GLU A 31 -0.10 42.10 -8.59
N PRO A 32 0.41 40.96 -8.07
CA PRO A 32 1.42 40.20 -8.78
C PRO A 32 0.85 39.77 -10.14
N GLY A 33 1.58 40.03 -11.22
CA GLY A 33 1.16 39.61 -12.56
C GLY A 33 1.06 38.09 -12.71
N ILE A 34 0.39 37.62 -13.77
CA ILE A 34 0.09 36.19 -14.04
C ILE A 34 1.31 35.29 -13.83
N GLN A 35 2.47 35.64 -14.42
CA GLN A 35 3.71 34.85 -14.29
C GLN A 35 4.24 34.75 -12.85
N ALA A 36 4.04 35.78 -12.03
CA ALA A 36 4.48 35.76 -10.64
C ALA A 36 3.57 34.87 -9.79
N LEU A 37 2.26 34.90 -10.05
CA LEU A 37 1.27 34.03 -9.40
C LEU A 37 1.46 32.57 -9.80
N THR A 38 1.68 32.26 -11.08
CA THR A 38 1.97 30.89 -11.54
C THR A 38 3.23 30.34 -10.86
N ARG A 39 4.31 31.13 -10.79
CA ARG A 39 5.54 30.74 -10.06
C ARG A 39 5.30 30.54 -8.56
N ALA A 40 4.49 31.40 -7.94
CA ALA A 40 4.12 31.24 -6.54
C ALA A 40 3.32 29.94 -6.31
N GLY A 41 2.39 29.63 -7.22
CA GLY A 41 1.62 28.38 -7.19
C GLY A 41 2.50 27.14 -7.25
N HIS A 42 3.42 27.06 -8.22
CA HIS A 42 4.35 25.92 -8.30
C HIS A 42 5.26 25.81 -7.06
N ARG A 43 5.76 26.93 -6.51
CA ARG A 43 6.53 26.92 -5.26
C ARG A 43 5.73 26.43 -4.07
N ALA A 44 4.44 26.76 -4.01
CA ALA A 44 3.55 26.29 -2.97
C ALA A 44 3.29 24.78 -3.10
N LEU A 45 3.08 24.26 -4.32
CA LEU A 45 2.97 22.81 -4.57
C LEU A 45 4.24 22.06 -4.15
N LEU A 46 5.42 22.54 -4.54
CA LEU A 46 6.70 21.95 -4.14
C LEU A 46 6.90 21.95 -2.61
N ALA A 47 6.24 22.87 -1.90
CA ALA A 47 6.26 22.96 -0.44
C ALA A 47 5.09 22.21 0.24
N GLY A 48 4.26 21.47 -0.51
CA GLY A 48 3.07 20.78 0.02
C GLY A 48 1.93 21.71 0.48
N ARG A 49 1.99 23.01 0.17
CA ARG A 49 1.01 24.01 0.56
C ARG A 49 -0.10 24.12 -0.49
N ASN A 50 -0.87 23.05 -0.59
CA ASN A 50 -1.90 22.87 -1.63
C ASN A 50 -2.92 24.00 -1.69
N HIS A 51 -3.38 24.51 -0.54
CA HIS A 51 -4.34 25.61 -0.50
C HIS A 51 -3.77 26.94 -1.02
N GLU A 52 -2.51 27.23 -0.70
CA GLU A 52 -1.81 28.42 -1.21
C GLU A 52 -1.53 28.31 -2.71
N ALA A 53 -1.21 27.11 -3.19
CA ALA A 53 -1.04 26.84 -4.61
C ALA A 53 -2.34 27.10 -5.38
N LEU A 54 -3.44 26.52 -4.91
CA LEU A 54 -4.77 26.68 -5.50
C LEU A 54 -5.18 28.16 -5.56
N THR A 55 -5.00 28.89 -4.45
CA THR A 55 -5.27 30.33 -4.39
C THR A 55 -4.42 31.12 -5.41
N SER A 56 -3.14 30.77 -5.55
CA SER A 56 -2.25 31.44 -6.48
C SER A 56 -2.65 31.18 -7.94
N PHE A 57 -2.98 29.94 -8.29
CA PHE A 57 -3.43 29.59 -9.64
C PHE A 57 -4.82 30.15 -9.97
N GLN A 58 -5.74 30.20 -9.01
CA GLN A 58 -7.06 30.84 -9.19
C GLN A 58 -6.90 32.31 -9.56
N ARG A 59 -6.07 33.04 -8.83
CA ARG A 59 -5.80 34.46 -9.12
C ARG A 59 -5.14 34.64 -10.49
N ALA A 60 -4.19 33.77 -10.86
CA ALA A 60 -3.56 33.82 -12.18
C ALA A 60 -4.59 33.60 -13.30
N PHE A 61 -5.49 32.62 -13.12
CA PHE A 61 -6.55 32.31 -14.08
C PHE A 61 -7.58 33.44 -14.22
N ILE A 62 -7.99 34.06 -13.12
CA ILE A 62 -8.92 35.21 -13.14
C ILE A 62 -8.28 36.37 -13.91
N LEU A 63 -7.04 36.75 -13.58
CA LEU A 63 -6.33 37.83 -14.28
C LEU A 63 -6.17 37.53 -15.78
N ALA A 64 -5.88 36.29 -16.15
CA ALA A 64 -5.78 35.88 -17.55
C ALA A 64 -7.14 35.89 -18.28
N SER A 65 -8.24 35.63 -17.56
CA SER A 65 -9.60 35.60 -18.12
C SER A 65 -10.20 36.99 -18.32
N GLU A 66 -9.83 37.93 -17.45
CA GLU A 66 -10.28 39.32 -17.47
C GLU A 66 -9.52 40.19 -18.47
N ASP A 67 -8.29 39.81 -18.85
CA ASP A 67 -7.51 40.50 -19.87
C ASP A 67 -8.05 40.24 -21.29
N PRO A 68 -8.60 41.26 -21.98
CA PRO A 68 -9.14 41.12 -23.33
C PRO A 68 -8.09 40.67 -24.36
N GLN A 69 -6.80 40.96 -24.13
CA GLN A 69 -5.70 40.54 -25.01
C GLN A 69 -5.27 39.08 -24.77
N SER A 70 -5.66 38.50 -23.63
CA SER A 70 -5.34 37.12 -23.25
C SER A 70 -6.44 36.11 -23.62
N ARG A 71 -7.60 36.56 -24.12
CA ARG A 71 -8.69 35.68 -24.59
C ARG A 71 -8.24 34.84 -25.80
N GLY A 72 -8.26 33.51 -25.65
CA GLY A 72 -7.80 32.57 -26.69
C GLY A 72 -6.28 32.46 -26.82
N THR A 73 -5.52 32.92 -25.83
CA THR A 73 -4.04 32.84 -25.84
C THR A 73 -3.51 31.59 -25.13
N PRO A 74 -2.27 31.16 -25.46
CA PRO A 74 -1.58 30.09 -24.72
C PRO A 74 -1.43 30.38 -23.22
N VAL A 75 -1.46 31.65 -22.81
CA VAL A 75 -1.38 32.06 -21.39
C VAL A 75 -2.64 31.65 -20.63
N LEU A 76 -3.83 31.89 -21.19
CA LEU A 76 -5.09 31.48 -20.57
C LEU A 76 -5.21 29.96 -20.51
N GLN A 77 -4.83 29.26 -21.58
CA GLN A 77 -4.79 27.79 -21.62
C GLN A 77 -3.84 27.23 -20.55
N ALA A 78 -2.63 27.79 -20.41
CA ALA A 78 -1.68 27.37 -19.38
C ALA A 78 -2.18 27.65 -17.95
N CYS A 79 -2.87 28.77 -17.72
CA CYS A 79 -3.49 29.06 -16.43
C CYS A 79 -4.63 28.09 -16.12
N ALA A 80 -5.46 27.77 -17.11
CA ALA A 80 -6.54 26.79 -17.00
C ALA A 80 -5.98 25.40 -16.65
N PHE A 81 -4.93 24.97 -17.36
CA PHE A 81 -4.24 23.71 -17.12
C PHE A 81 -3.68 23.62 -15.69
N ASN A 82 -2.90 24.61 -15.26
CA ASN A 82 -2.29 24.62 -13.92
C ASN A 82 -3.34 24.61 -12.81
N LEU A 83 -4.41 25.39 -12.96
CA LEU A 83 -5.50 25.42 -11.99
C LEU A 83 -6.29 24.10 -12.00
N GLY A 84 -6.55 23.55 -13.17
CA GLY A 84 -7.25 22.27 -13.33
C GLY A 84 -6.49 21.11 -12.70
N ALA A 85 -5.18 21.00 -12.97
CA ALA A 85 -4.31 20.01 -12.34
C ALA A 85 -4.29 20.17 -10.80
N ALA A 86 -4.20 21.42 -10.30
CA ALA A 86 -4.25 21.67 -8.86
C ALA A 86 -5.58 21.24 -8.22
N TYR A 87 -6.72 21.42 -8.89
CA TYR A 87 -8.01 20.93 -8.39
C TYR A 87 -8.08 19.40 -8.34
N VAL A 88 -7.56 18.70 -9.35
CA VAL A 88 -7.49 17.23 -9.34
C VAL A 88 -6.66 16.75 -8.13
N GLU A 89 -5.47 17.30 -7.94
CA GLU A 89 -4.57 16.96 -6.83
C GLU A 89 -5.15 17.28 -5.45
N THR A 90 -6.03 18.29 -5.36
CA THR A 90 -6.65 18.70 -4.09
C THR A 90 -8.00 18.05 -3.80
N GLY A 91 -8.45 17.14 -4.67
CA GLY A 91 -9.65 16.33 -4.43
C GLY A 91 -10.95 16.89 -5.00
N ASP A 92 -10.88 17.85 -5.94
CA ASP A 92 -12.03 18.29 -6.75
C ASP A 92 -11.82 17.98 -8.23
N PRO A 93 -11.82 16.69 -8.63
CA PRO A 93 -11.50 16.29 -9.99
C PRO A 93 -12.57 16.72 -11.01
N ALA A 94 -13.80 17.02 -10.59
CA ALA A 94 -14.85 17.51 -11.48
C ALA A 94 -14.54 18.92 -11.99
N ARG A 95 -14.25 19.87 -11.10
CA ARG A 95 -13.79 21.21 -11.50
C ARG A 95 -12.44 21.16 -12.19
N GLY A 96 -11.56 20.28 -11.72
CA GLY A 96 -10.27 20.03 -12.36
C GLY A 96 -10.41 19.64 -13.82
N LEU A 97 -11.27 18.66 -14.13
CA LEU A 97 -11.52 18.19 -15.48
C LEU A 97 -12.07 19.30 -16.40
N GLU A 98 -13.03 20.09 -15.92
CA GLU A 98 -13.60 21.19 -16.70
C GLU A 98 -12.51 22.18 -17.13
N LEU A 99 -11.63 22.56 -16.21
CA LEU A 99 -10.53 23.49 -16.49
C LEU A 99 -9.43 22.88 -17.37
N LEU A 100 -9.14 21.60 -17.19
CA LEU A 100 -8.18 20.88 -18.04
C LEU A 100 -8.67 20.78 -19.49
N LEU A 101 -9.96 20.52 -19.72
CA LEU A 101 -10.52 20.51 -21.07
C LEU A 101 -10.57 21.91 -21.70
N ARG A 102 -10.80 22.96 -20.88
CA ARG A 102 -10.69 24.36 -21.33
C ARG A 102 -9.27 24.76 -21.76
N ALA A 103 -8.25 24.04 -21.32
CA ALA A 103 -6.88 24.22 -21.80
C ALA A 103 -6.65 23.67 -23.23
N GLN A 104 -7.68 23.10 -23.85
CA GLN A 104 -7.68 22.57 -25.23
C GLN A 104 -6.56 21.54 -25.50
N PRO A 105 -6.50 20.46 -24.71
CA PRO A 105 -5.47 19.42 -24.85
C PRO A 105 -5.64 18.54 -26.10
N GLU A 106 -6.56 18.87 -27.03
CA GLU A 106 -6.80 18.13 -28.28
C GLU A 106 -6.32 18.91 -29.53
N GLU A 107 -5.86 20.16 -29.38
CA GLU A 107 -5.25 20.89 -30.49
C GLU A 107 -3.96 20.18 -30.94
N LYS A 108 -3.61 20.28 -32.24
CA LYS A 108 -2.50 19.55 -32.92
C LYS A 108 -1.09 19.92 -32.42
N ALA A 109 -0.88 19.98 -31.12
CA ALA A 109 0.40 20.15 -30.47
C ALA A 109 1.12 18.80 -30.39
N GLN A 110 2.44 18.84 -30.47
CA GLN A 110 3.30 17.66 -30.38
C GLN A 110 4.31 17.83 -29.27
N GLY A 111 4.78 16.72 -28.73
CA GLY A 111 5.84 16.68 -27.73
C GLY A 111 5.32 16.58 -26.29
N ARG A 112 6.28 16.56 -25.36
CA ARG A 112 6.08 16.19 -23.96
C ARG A 112 4.99 16.99 -23.25
N CYS A 113 4.95 18.32 -23.44
CA CYS A 113 3.98 19.19 -22.76
C CYS A 113 2.53 18.81 -23.09
N HIS A 114 2.27 18.34 -24.31
CA HIS A 114 0.96 17.89 -24.73
C HIS A 114 0.62 16.50 -24.15
N GLY A 115 1.64 15.63 -24.02
CA GLY A 115 1.52 14.40 -23.24
C GLY A 115 1.08 14.67 -21.80
N ASP A 116 1.69 15.66 -21.14
CA ASP A 116 1.36 16.04 -19.76
C ASP A 116 -0.07 16.58 -19.63
N GLN A 117 -0.55 17.33 -20.63
CA GLN A 117 -1.93 17.77 -20.69
C GLN A 117 -2.91 16.60 -20.77
N CYS A 118 -2.70 15.68 -21.71
CA CYS A 118 -3.50 14.47 -21.85
C CYS A 118 -3.47 13.61 -20.57
N PHE A 119 -2.28 13.48 -19.95
CA PHE A 119 -2.08 12.70 -18.73
C PHE A 119 -2.88 13.27 -17.55
N ASN A 120 -2.93 14.60 -17.38
CA ASN A 120 -3.71 15.22 -16.31
C ASN A 120 -5.23 15.10 -16.53
N VAL A 121 -5.69 15.17 -17.79
CA VAL A 121 -7.10 14.86 -18.11
C VAL A 121 -7.42 13.41 -17.75
N ALA A 122 -6.52 12.47 -18.04
CA ALA A 122 -6.67 11.07 -17.67
C ALA A 122 -6.74 10.89 -16.14
N LEU A 123 -5.88 11.57 -15.37
CA LEU A 123 -5.93 11.57 -13.91
C LEU A 123 -7.28 12.07 -13.38
N ALA A 124 -7.84 13.13 -13.96
CA ALA A 124 -9.14 13.67 -13.57
C ALA A 124 -10.27 12.65 -13.80
N TYR A 125 -10.31 12.02 -14.98
CA TYR A 125 -11.29 10.96 -15.27
C TYR A 125 -11.11 9.74 -14.37
N GLN A 126 -9.87 9.36 -14.06
CA GLN A 126 -9.57 8.26 -13.14
C GLN A 126 -10.08 8.58 -11.73
N ALA A 127 -9.85 9.79 -11.23
CA ALA A 127 -10.34 10.23 -9.92
C ALA A 127 -11.88 10.31 -9.86
N LEU A 128 -12.54 10.58 -10.98
CA LEU A 128 -14.00 10.51 -11.11
C LEU A 128 -14.55 9.08 -11.26
N GLY A 129 -13.69 8.06 -11.35
CA GLY A 129 -14.08 6.67 -11.56
C GLY A 129 -14.48 6.35 -13.00
N ASN A 130 -14.34 7.28 -13.95
CA ASN A 130 -14.59 7.04 -15.37
C ASN A 130 -13.35 6.42 -16.03
N LEU A 131 -13.09 5.15 -15.70
CA LEU A 131 -11.90 4.41 -16.13
C LEU A 131 -11.76 4.27 -17.65
N PRO A 132 -12.83 4.07 -18.45
CA PRO A 132 -12.71 4.01 -19.91
C PRO A 132 -12.19 5.33 -20.52
N GLN A 133 -12.67 6.47 -20.03
CA GLN A 133 -12.16 7.76 -20.48
C GLN A 133 -10.72 7.98 -20.00
N ALA A 134 -10.41 7.63 -18.76
CA ALA A 134 -9.04 7.71 -18.26
C ALA A 134 -8.05 6.93 -19.14
N LEU A 135 -8.39 5.70 -19.52
CA LEU A 135 -7.57 4.87 -20.41
C LEU A 135 -7.39 5.51 -21.79
N ALA A 136 -8.45 6.05 -22.39
CA ALA A 136 -8.37 6.73 -23.68
C ALA A 136 -7.39 7.91 -23.63
N TRP A 137 -7.43 8.70 -22.57
CA TRP A 137 -6.53 9.84 -22.38
C TRP A 137 -5.10 9.44 -22.03
N TYR A 138 -4.89 8.36 -21.27
CA TYR A 138 -3.55 7.83 -21.05
C TYR A 138 -2.92 7.30 -22.34
N HIS A 139 -3.69 6.61 -23.20
CA HIS A 139 -3.21 6.19 -24.51
C HIS A 139 -2.80 7.38 -25.39
N ARG A 140 -3.57 8.49 -25.35
CA ARG A 140 -3.16 9.74 -26.01
C ARG A 140 -1.85 10.27 -25.44
N ALA A 141 -1.74 10.37 -24.12
CA ALA A 141 -0.52 10.83 -23.45
C ALA A 141 0.72 10.00 -23.84
N LEU A 142 0.59 8.67 -23.86
CA LEU A 142 1.64 7.75 -24.27
C LEU A 142 2.15 8.02 -25.70
N GLY A 143 1.28 8.40 -26.63
CA GLY A 143 1.66 8.74 -27.99
C GLY A 143 2.61 9.94 -28.11
N HIS A 144 2.71 10.76 -27.05
CA HIS A 144 3.57 11.95 -27.01
C HIS A 144 4.82 11.77 -26.15
N TYR A 145 4.91 10.70 -25.37
CA TYR A 145 6.08 10.39 -24.55
C TYR A 145 7.13 9.62 -25.35
N ARG A 146 8.39 10.03 -25.18
CA ARG A 146 9.54 9.21 -25.60
C ARG A 146 9.76 8.08 -24.58
N PRO A 147 10.43 6.98 -24.93
CA PRO A 147 10.69 5.86 -24.01
C PRO A 147 11.61 6.24 -22.86
N LEU A 148 11.01 6.83 -21.82
CA LEU A 148 11.59 7.41 -20.62
C LEU A 148 10.56 7.28 -19.47
N GLY A 149 10.89 7.81 -18.29
CA GLY A 149 10.08 7.66 -17.06
C GLY A 149 8.62 8.11 -17.17
N ASP A 150 8.32 9.12 -18.01
CA ASP A 150 6.93 9.59 -18.22
C ASP A 150 6.04 8.49 -18.84
N GLN A 151 6.60 7.69 -19.77
CA GLN A 151 5.92 6.52 -20.33
C GLN A 151 5.63 5.48 -19.23
N GLY A 152 6.58 5.27 -18.33
CA GLY A 152 6.43 4.37 -17.20
C GLY A 152 5.26 4.76 -16.30
N GLN A 153 5.12 6.06 -16.02
CA GLN A 153 4.03 6.57 -15.19
C GLN A 153 2.66 6.40 -15.85
N ALA A 154 2.53 6.72 -17.15
CA ALA A 154 1.30 6.50 -17.90
C ALA A 154 0.91 5.01 -17.95
N GLN A 155 1.87 4.13 -18.24
CA GLN A 155 1.63 2.69 -18.25
C GLN A 155 1.22 2.16 -16.87
N ALA A 156 1.88 2.60 -15.79
CA ALA A 156 1.51 2.20 -14.43
C ALA A 156 0.09 2.63 -14.05
N LYS A 157 -0.31 3.86 -14.43
CA LYS A 157 -1.67 4.36 -14.20
C LYS A 157 -2.71 3.59 -15.02
N MET A 158 -2.41 3.25 -16.26
CA MET A 158 -3.26 2.37 -17.07
C MET A 158 -3.39 0.98 -16.46
N GLY A 159 -2.28 0.42 -15.95
CA GLY A 159 -2.29 -0.84 -15.19
C GLY A 159 -3.26 -0.79 -14.03
N ALA A 160 -3.23 0.29 -13.23
CA ALA A 160 -4.17 0.50 -12.13
C ALA A 160 -5.63 0.61 -12.60
N CYS A 161 -5.91 1.28 -13.72
CA CYS A 161 -7.24 1.34 -14.32
C CYS A 161 -7.73 -0.07 -14.74
N TYR A 162 -6.89 -0.85 -15.40
CA TYR A 162 -7.23 -2.22 -15.80
C TYR A 162 -7.45 -3.15 -14.60
N GLN A 163 -6.67 -3.01 -13.53
CA GLN A 163 -6.91 -3.72 -12.28
C GLN A 163 -8.29 -3.38 -11.70
N ALA A 164 -8.65 -2.10 -11.66
CA ALA A 164 -9.95 -1.65 -11.15
C ALA A 164 -11.13 -2.10 -12.03
N LEU A 165 -10.90 -2.29 -13.33
CA LEU A 165 -11.87 -2.89 -14.27
C LEU A 165 -11.95 -4.42 -14.19
N GLY A 166 -11.12 -5.07 -13.37
CA GLY A 166 -11.07 -6.54 -13.28
C GLY A 166 -10.43 -7.21 -14.50
N GLN A 167 -9.50 -6.52 -15.17
CA GLN A 167 -8.76 -7.00 -16.35
C GLN A 167 -7.28 -7.22 -16.03
N PRO A 168 -6.94 -8.26 -15.24
CA PRO A 168 -5.58 -8.46 -14.72
C PRO A 168 -4.52 -8.72 -15.80
N GLU A 169 -4.88 -9.26 -16.97
CA GLU A 169 -3.94 -9.56 -18.05
C GLU A 169 -3.46 -8.27 -18.73
N LEU A 170 -4.40 -7.36 -19.05
CA LEU A 170 -4.06 -6.04 -19.58
C LEU A 170 -3.30 -5.20 -18.55
N ALA A 171 -3.66 -5.33 -17.27
CA ALA A 171 -2.90 -4.70 -16.20
C ALA A 171 -1.47 -5.22 -16.11
N ALA A 172 -1.26 -6.54 -16.17
CA ALA A 172 0.07 -7.16 -16.15
C ALA A 172 0.92 -6.64 -17.30
N HIS A 173 0.38 -6.61 -18.52
CA HIS A 173 1.06 -6.09 -19.69
C HIS A 173 1.48 -4.62 -19.51
N CYS A 174 0.56 -3.74 -19.09
CA CYS A 174 0.87 -2.34 -18.82
C CYS A 174 1.96 -2.18 -17.74
N LEU A 175 1.89 -2.97 -16.67
CA LEU A 175 2.87 -2.90 -15.57
C LEU A 175 4.25 -3.44 -15.97
N GLN A 176 4.34 -4.42 -16.87
CA GLN A 176 5.61 -4.86 -17.46
C GLN A 176 6.23 -3.77 -18.35
N GLU A 177 5.43 -3.11 -19.17
CA GLU A 177 5.87 -1.97 -19.98
C GLU A 177 6.31 -0.80 -19.09
N ALA A 178 5.60 -0.55 -17.99
CA ALA A 178 5.99 0.44 -16.99
C ALA A 178 7.35 0.10 -16.37
N SER A 179 7.55 -1.16 -15.96
CA SER A 179 8.83 -1.64 -15.42
C SER A 179 9.99 -1.38 -16.36
N ARG A 180 9.84 -1.74 -17.64
CA ARG A 180 10.85 -1.52 -18.69
C ARG A 180 11.18 -0.05 -18.87
N ALA A 181 10.17 0.82 -18.95
CA ALA A 181 10.36 2.26 -19.10
C ALA A 181 11.07 2.89 -17.89
N TYR A 182 10.70 2.48 -16.66
CA TYR A 182 11.39 2.94 -15.45
C TYR A 182 12.83 2.45 -15.36
N ALA A 183 13.10 1.21 -15.75
CA ALA A 183 14.45 0.65 -15.76
C ALA A 183 15.36 1.42 -16.76
N GLN A 184 14.85 1.73 -17.94
CA GLN A 184 15.56 2.54 -18.95
C GLN A 184 15.78 3.99 -18.48
N ALA A 185 14.85 4.53 -17.69
CA ALA A 185 14.96 5.86 -17.09
C ALA A 185 15.91 5.92 -15.86
N GLY A 186 16.56 4.81 -15.49
CA GLY A 186 17.44 4.76 -14.32
C GLY A 186 16.69 4.82 -12.99
N GLN A 187 15.42 4.38 -12.96
CA GLN A 187 14.56 4.35 -11.78
C GLN A 187 14.30 2.89 -11.36
N PRO A 188 15.31 2.18 -10.83
CA PRO A 188 15.21 0.74 -10.52
C PRO A 188 14.12 0.43 -9.50
N GLN A 189 13.84 1.36 -8.60
CA GLN A 189 12.78 1.26 -7.59
C GLN A 189 11.38 1.19 -8.21
N ALA A 190 11.03 2.18 -9.02
CA ALA A 190 9.74 2.21 -9.71
C ALA A 190 9.60 1.02 -10.67
N ALA A 191 10.71 0.59 -11.28
CA ALA A 191 10.76 -0.59 -12.11
C ALA A 191 10.43 -1.88 -11.32
N ALA A 192 11.08 -2.08 -10.17
CA ALA A 192 10.84 -3.23 -9.30
C ALA A 192 9.39 -3.29 -8.81
N LEU A 193 8.84 -2.15 -8.36
CA LEU A 193 7.44 -2.06 -7.93
C LEU A 193 6.46 -2.41 -9.06
N ALA A 194 6.69 -1.87 -10.26
CA ALA A 194 5.87 -2.17 -11.42
C ALA A 194 5.96 -3.66 -11.82
N SER A 195 7.17 -4.24 -11.81
CA SER A 195 7.38 -5.66 -12.09
C SER A 195 6.70 -6.58 -11.07
N GLY A 196 6.85 -6.29 -9.78
CA GLY A 196 6.16 -7.02 -8.70
C GLY A 196 4.63 -6.92 -8.81
N ALA A 197 4.10 -5.73 -9.10
CA ALA A 197 2.68 -5.52 -9.32
C ALA A 197 2.17 -6.29 -10.56
N ALA A 198 2.99 -6.37 -11.62
CA ALA A 198 2.68 -7.18 -12.80
C ALA A 198 2.58 -8.66 -12.44
N ALA A 199 3.57 -9.21 -11.71
CA ALA A 199 3.52 -10.59 -11.23
C ALA A 199 2.28 -10.86 -10.38
N GLY A 200 1.91 -9.93 -9.48
CA GLY A 200 0.67 -10.01 -8.71
C GLY A 200 -0.59 -10.04 -9.57
N CYS A 201 -0.61 -9.34 -10.72
CA CYS A 201 -1.69 -9.42 -11.69
C CYS A 201 -1.72 -10.78 -12.41
N MET A 202 -0.56 -11.29 -12.82
CA MET A 202 -0.42 -12.60 -13.47
C MET A 202 -0.87 -13.75 -12.54
N LEU A 203 -0.60 -13.65 -11.24
CA LEU A 203 -1.06 -14.62 -10.24
C LEU A 203 -2.59 -14.61 -10.10
N ARG A 204 -3.21 -13.43 -10.14
CA ARG A 204 -4.67 -13.29 -10.05
C ARG A 204 -5.40 -13.72 -11.32
N SER A 205 -4.81 -13.56 -12.50
CA SER A 205 -5.42 -14.04 -13.74
C SER A 205 -5.45 -15.57 -13.81
N GLY A 206 -4.42 -16.24 -13.27
CA GLY A 206 -4.27 -17.69 -13.37
C GLY A 206 -4.01 -18.20 -14.79
N GLN A 207 -3.77 -17.29 -15.74
CA GLN A 207 -3.54 -17.61 -17.16
C GLN A 207 -2.05 -17.83 -17.49
N HIS A 208 -1.15 -17.48 -16.57
CA HIS A 208 0.29 -17.59 -16.76
C HIS A 208 0.85 -18.85 -16.11
N GLY A 209 1.80 -19.49 -16.80
CA GLY A 209 2.56 -20.59 -16.21
C GLY A 209 3.45 -20.11 -15.05
N VAL A 210 3.72 -21.01 -14.10
CA VAL A 210 4.59 -20.73 -12.94
C VAL A 210 5.95 -20.16 -13.37
N ALA A 211 6.55 -20.69 -14.44
CA ALA A 211 7.84 -20.23 -14.93
C ALA A 211 7.84 -18.77 -15.40
N GLU A 212 6.76 -18.33 -16.07
CA GLU A 212 6.62 -16.94 -16.53
C GLU A 212 6.51 -15.98 -15.34
N VAL A 213 5.68 -16.34 -14.34
CA VAL A 213 5.52 -15.51 -13.14
C VAL A 213 6.84 -15.42 -12.36
N VAL A 214 7.53 -16.55 -12.20
CA VAL A 214 8.85 -16.59 -11.52
C VAL A 214 9.86 -15.72 -12.26
N GLN A 215 9.88 -15.72 -13.60
CA GLN A 215 10.77 -14.86 -14.36
C GLN A 215 10.55 -13.37 -14.06
N VAL A 216 9.29 -12.93 -13.98
CA VAL A 216 8.94 -11.54 -13.64
C VAL A 216 9.30 -11.21 -12.18
N LEU A 217 9.06 -12.13 -11.25
CA LEU A 217 9.45 -11.98 -9.83
C LEU A 217 10.98 -11.88 -9.66
N GLU A 218 11.75 -12.69 -10.39
CA GLU A 218 13.21 -12.63 -10.39
C GLU A 218 13.74 -11.33 -11.00
N GLU A 219 13.10 -10.82 -12.05
CA GLU A 219 13.40 -9.49 -12.60
C GLU A 219 13.12 -8.39 -11.57
N SER A 220 11.95 -8.43 -10.92
CA SER A 220 11.59 -7.52 -9.82
C SER A 220 12.66 -7.54 -8.72
N ARG A 221 13.09 -8.73 -8.28
CA ARG A 221 14.16 -8.89 -7.27
C ARG A 221 15.46 -8.21 -7.69
N ARG A 222 15.94 -8.48 -8.91
CA ARG A 222 17.19 -7.90 -9.44
C ARG A 222 17.11 -6.37 -9.54
N LEU A 223 15.95 -5.83 -9.91
CA LEU A 223 15.73 -4.38 -9.95
C LEU A 223 15.71 -3.78 -8.54
N ALA A 224 15.06 -4.46 -7.59
CA ALA A 224 14.99 -4.04 -6.19
C ALA A 224 16.39 -3.95 -5.56
N GLU A 225 17.25 -4.96 -5.80
CA GLU A 225 18.63 -5.02 -5.30
C GLU A 225 19.53 -3.87 -5.80
N ARG A 226 19.15 -3.20 -6.90
CA ARG A 226 19.87 -2.03 -7.42
C ARG A 226 19.44 -0.71 -6.76
N SER A 227 18.43 -0.72 -5.90
CA SER A 227 17.94 0.46 -5.21
C SER A 227 18.77 0.78 -3.97
N PRO A 228 19.13 2.06 -3.72
CA PRO A 228 19.78 2.47 -2.47
C PRO A 228 18.81 2.54 -1.28
N GLU A 229 17.49 2.56 -1.52
CA GLU A 229 16.47 2.69 -0.47
C GLU A 229 16.17 1.36 0.23
N ARG A 230 16.82 1.15 1.38
CA ARG A 230 16.74 -0.12 2.14
C ARG A 230 15.34 -0.45 2.66
N GLY A 231 14.56 0.54 3.09
CA GLY A 231 13.22 0.31 3.66
C GLY A 231 12.25 -0.28 2.64
N LEU A 232 12.15 0.36 1.47
CA LEU A 232 11.30 -0.18 0.40
C LEU A 232 11.82 -1.52 -0.12
N LEU A 233 13.14 -1.73 -0.14
CA LEU A 233 13.70 -3.04 -0.50
C LEU A 233 13.17 -4.16 0.41
N GLY A 234 13.03 -3.90 1.72
CA GLY A 234 12.41 -4.85 2.66
C GLY A 234 10.96 -5.18 2.30
N GLN A 235 10.15 -4.17 1.98
CA GLN A 235 8.76 -4.34 1.56
C GLN A 235 8.66 -5.17 0.26
N LEU A 236 9.52 -4.87 -0.73
CA LEU A 236 9.58 -5.61 -1.99
C LEU A 236 9.94 -7.09 -1.78
N TYR A 237 10.91 -7.39 -0.92
CA TYR A 237 11.25 -8.79 -0.59
C TYR A 237 10.10 -9.52 0.12
N ASN A 238 9.36 -8.84 1.00
CA ASN A 238 8.16 -9.42 1.60
C ASN A 238 7.09 -9.74 0.55
N ASP A 239 6.84 -8.83 -0.39
CA ASP A 239 5.85 -9.04 -1.46
C ASP A 239 6.27 -10.16 -2.43
N LEU A 240 7.57 -10.28 -2.72
CA LEU A 240 8.14 -11.41 -3.46
C LEU A 240 7.90 -12.73 -2.70
N GLY A 241 8.14 -12.76 -1.40
CA GLY A 241 7.91 -13.96 -0.58
C GLY A 241 6.44 -14.39 -0.56
N LEU A 242 5.52 -13.43 -0.48
CA LEU A 242 4.07 -13.69 -0.58
C LEU A 242 3.71 -14.26 -1.96
N SER A 243 4.29 -13.73 -3.04
CA SER A 243 4.07 -14.21 -4.40
C SER A 243 4.60 -15.64 -4.59
N TYR A 244 5.80 -15.94 -4.09
CA TYR A 244 6.34 -17.30 -4.09
C TYR A 244 5.50 -18.28 -3.25
N SER A 245 4.93 -17.81 -2.14
CA SER A 245 4.04 -18.62 -1.30
C SER A 245 2.74 -18.97 -2.04
N GLN A 246 2.17 -18.04 -2.81
CA GLN A 246 1.00 -18.30 -3.66
C GLN A 246 1.29 -19.34 -4.74
N LEU A 247 2.51 -19.34 -5.29
CA LEU A 247 2.99 -20.34 -6.25
C LEU A 247 3.40 -21.67 -5.60
N GLN A 248 3.25 -21.83 -4.28
CA GLN A 248 3.71 -23.00 -3.52
C GLN A 248 5.23 -23.22 -3.58
N LEU A 249 6.00 -22.18 -3.92
CA LEU A 249 7.47 -22.19 -3.97
C LEU A 249 8.04 -21.80 -2.60
N PHE A 250 7.70 -22.57 -1.58
CA PHE A 250 7.99 -22.25 -0.18
C PHE A 250 9.47 -22.03 0.16
N PRO A 251 10.47 -22.73 -0.44
CA PRO A 251 11.88 -22.43 -0.20
C PRO A 251 12.27 -21.01 -0.66
N LEU A 252 11.81 -20.59 -1.84
CA LEU A 252 12.06 -19.24 -2.37
C LEU A 252 11.31 -18.19 -1.54
N ALA A 253 10.10 -18.52 -1.07
CA ALA A 253 9.37 -17.65 -0.16
C ALA A 253 10.12 -17.40 1.15
N ALA A 254 10.63 -18.47 1.79
CA ALA A 254 11.43 -18.37 3.00
C ALA A 254 12.70 -17.54 2.78
N GLU A 255 13.42 -17.74 1.67
CA GLU A 255 14.59 -16.93 1.32
C GLU A 255 14.23 -15.45 1.18
N ALA A 256 13.16 -15.12 0.45
CA ALA A 256 12.72 -13.75 0.26
C ALA A 256 12.34 -13.08 1.59
N PHE A 257 11.58 -13.75 2.46
CA PHE A 257 11.26 -13.21 3.78
C PHE A 257 12.49 -13.05 4.69
N LEU A 258 13.48 -13.97 4.62
CA LEU A 258 14.73 -13.83 5.35
C LEU A 258 15.52 -12.59 4.91
N ARG A 259 15.49 -12.25 3.61
CA ARG A 259 16.09 -11.01 3.10
C ARG A 259 15.30 -9.76 3.48
N ALA A 260 13.98 -9.85 3.64
CA ALA A 260 13.14 -8.75 4.09
C ALA A 260 13.38 -8.37 5.56
N LEU A 261 13.60 -9.35 6.44
CA LEU A 261 13.66 -9.15 7.88
C LEU A 261 14.68 -8.09 8.35
N PRO A 262 15.97 -8.09 7.93
CA PRO A 262 16.94 -7.07 8.36
C PRO A 262 16.70 -5.68 7.75
N LEU A 263 15.72 -5.54 6.84
CA LEU A 263 15.40 -4.30 6.14
C LEU A 263 14.12 -3.63 6.65
N CYS A 264 13.41 -4.29 7.55
CA CYS A 264 12.21 -3.76 8.19
C CYS A 264 12.54 -2.50 9.01
N GLN A 265 11.60 -1.56 9.04
CA GLN A 265 11.78 -0.25 9.68
C GLN A 265 11.25 -0.19 11.11
N GLY A 266 10.62 -1.26 11.59
CA GLY A 266 10.11 -1.30 12.95
C GLY A 266 9.43 -2.61 13.35
N PRO A 267 9.12 -2.77 14.65
CA PRO A 267 8.68 -4.04 15.23
C PRO A 267 7.39 -4.61 14.64
N GLY A 268 6.50 -3.76 14.10
CA GLY A 268 5.29 -4.23 13.41
C GLY A 268 5.59 -4.88 12.05
N GLU A 269 6.55 -4.35 11.30
CA GLU A 269 7.01 -4.93 10.04
C GLU A 269 7.78 -6.23 10.31
N ASP A 270 8.70 -6.21 11.29
CA ASP A 270 9.44 -7.40 11.74
C ASP A 270 8.49 -8.55 12.07
N ALA A 271 7.45 -8.27 12.85
CA ALA A 271 6.50 -9.29 13.26
C ALA A 271 5.69 -9.85 12.07
N THR A 272 5.37 -9.01 11.09
CA THR A 272 4.68 -9.44 9.87
C THR A 272 5.57 -10.39 9.06
N VAL A 273 6.83 -10.02 8.84
CA VAL A 273 7.80 -10.86 8.11
C VAL A 273 8.10 -12.15 8.87
N LEU A 274 8.26 -12.11 10.19
CA LEU A 274 8.46 -13.31 11.03
C LEU A 274 7.26 -14.26 10.94
N ARG A 275 6.03 -13.75 10.99
CA ARG A 275 4.84 -14.59 10.81
C ARG A 275 4.82 -15.23 9.42
N ASN A 276 5.20 -14.49 8.38
CA ASN A 276 5.29 -15.00 7.01
C ASN A 276 6.39 -16.08 6.86
N LEU A 277 7.55 -15.91 7.50
CA LEU A 277 8.57 -16.95 7.62
C LEU A 277 8.03 -18.20 8.29
N GLY A 278 7.33 -18.05 9.42
CA GLY A 278 6.69 -19.17 10.11
C GLY A 278 5.71 -19.93 9.20
N MET A 279 4.95 -19.22 8.36
CA MET A 279 4.04 -19.83 7.37
C MET A 279 4.80 -20.61 6.29
N ALA A 280 5.86 -20.04 5.73
CA ALA A 280 6.68 -20.73 4.74
C ALA A 280 7.34 -21.99 5.32
N HIS A 281 7.90 -21.91 6.53
CA HIS A 281 8.46 -23.08 7.23
C HIS A 281 7.41 -24.13 7.58
N SER A 282 6.21 -23.72 8.01
CA SER A 282 5.10 -24.66 8.26
C SER A 282 4.72 -25.42 7.00
N ALA A 283 4.66 -24.74 5.85
CA ALA A 283 4.34 -25.36 4.57
C ALA A 283 5.43 -26.32 4.08
N LEU A 284 6.69 -26.10 4.49
CA LEU A 284 7.81 -27.01 4.28
C LEU A 284 7.82 -28.20 5.25
N GLY A 285 6.96 -28.22 6.28
CA GLY A 285 6.98 -29.21 7.36
C GLY A 285 8.02 -28.94 8.45
N ASN A 286 8.71 -27.79 8.39
CA ASN A 286 9.71 -27.35 9.36
C ASN A 286 9.03 -26.71 10.58
N TYR A 287 8.30 -27.52 11.34
CA TYR A 287 7.41 -27.01 12.40
C TYR A 287 8.16 -26.46 13.63
N GLN A 288 9.41 -26.89 13.88
CA GLN A 288 10.22 -26.35 14.98
C GLN A 288 10.63 -24.90 14.69
N GLU A 289 11.14 -24.63 13.49
CA GLU A 289 11.49 -23.29 13.04
C GLU A 289 10.24 -22.40 12.94
N ALA A 290 9.14 -22.95 12.41
CA ALA A 290 7.87 -22.23 12.34
C ALA A 290 7.38 -21.77 13.72
N ARG A 291 7.44 -22.65 14.72
CA ARG A 291 7.10 -22.33 16.12
C ARG A 291 7.92 -21.13 16.62
N ASP A 292 9.24 -21.15 16.41
CA ASP A 292 10.12 -20.10 16.90
C ASP A 292 9.85 -18.74 16.22
N PHE A 293 9.56 -18.75 14.92
CA PHE A 293 9.18 -17.54 14.19
C PHE A 293 7.80 -17.00 14.63
N TYR A 294 6.80 -17.85 14.78
CA TYR A 294 5.47 -17.43 15.24
C TYR A 294 5.48 -16.88 16.66
N GLN A 295 6.27 -17.48 17.56
CA GLN A 295 6.43 -16.98 18.94
C GLN A 295 7.01 -15.57 18.94
N LYS A 296 8.13 -15.35 18.23
CA LYS A 296 8.73 -14.00 18.09
C LYS A 296 7.75 -13.00 17.50
N ALA A 297 6.97 -13.40 16.49
CA ALA A 297 5.94 -12.54 15.91
C ALA A 297 4.83 -12.19 16.93
N ALA A 298 4.34 -13.17 17.71
CA ALA A 298 3.32 -12.93 18.72
C ALA A 298 3.80 -11.98 19.84
N ASP A 299 5.06 -12.11 20.26
CA ASP A 299 5.65 -11.26 21.29
C ASP A 299 5.78 -9.81 20.82
N LEU A 300 6.29 -9.59 19.60
CA LEU A 300 6.39 -8.27 18.99
C LEU A 300 5.01 -7.63 18.74
N LEU A 301 4.03 -8.39 18.24
CA LEU A 301 2.68 -7.85 18.03
C LEU A 301 2.00 -7.46 19.34
N GLY A 302 2.33 -8.17 20.43
CA GLY A 302 1.93 -7.78 21.78
C GLY A 302 2.53 -6.45 22.21
N SER A 303 3.84 -6.24 22.00
CA SER A 303 4.53 -5.01 22.42
C SER A 303 4.07 -3.77 21.65
N VAL A 304 3.66 -3.93 20.38
CA VAL A 304 3.11 -2.83 19.55
C VAL A 304 1.59 -2.68 19.65
N GLY A 305 0.91 -3.46 20.51
CA GLY A 305 -0.54 -3.36 20.72
C GLY A 305 -1.40 -3.88 19.57
N GLN A 306 -0.84 -4.64 18.62
CA GLN A 306 -1.57 -5.21 17.48
C GLN A 306 -2.27 -6.52 17.86
N ARG A 307 -3.29 -6.43 18.73
CA ARG A 307 -3.96 -7.57 19.36
C ARG A 307 -4.54 -8.59 18.37
N ARG A 308 -5.12 -8.12 17.27
CA ARG A 308 -5.73 -9.00 16.24
C ARG A 308 -4.67 -9.88 15.56
N GLU A 309 -3.58 -9.27 15.11
CA GLU A 309 -2.50 -10.00 14.45
C GLU A 309 -1.74 -10.89 15.44
N GLN A 310 -1.59 -10.45 16.70
CA GLN A 310 -1.05 -11.30 17.78
C GLN A 310 -1.86 -12.59 17.92
N GLY A 311 -3.20 -12.50 17.93
CA GLY A 311 -4.09 -13.66 17.96
C GLY A 311 -3.88 -14.62 16.79
N ARG A 312 -3.65 -14.09 15.58
CA ARG A 312 -3.33 -14.90 14.40
C ARG A 312 -2.00 -15.63 14.57
N SER A 313 -0.96 -14.96 15.08
CA SER A 313 0.32 -15.60 15.38
C SER A 313 0.18 -16.72 16.41
N PHE A 314 -0.61 -16.53 17.47
CA PHE A 314 -0.90 -17.59 18.44
C PHE A 314 -1.63 -18.79 17.81
N GLY A 315 -2.59 -18.56 16.90
CA GLY A 315 -3.27 -19.64 16.19
C GLY A 315 -2.32 -20.44 15.29
N SER A 316 -1.41 -19.76 14.58
CA SER A 316 -0.38 -20.40 13.76
C SER A 316 0.67 -21.15 14.60
N LEU A 317 1.08 -20.57 15.72
CA LEU A 317 1.95 -21.22 16.71
C LEU A 317 1.31 -22.49 17.27
N ALA A 318 0.04 -22.41 17.64
CA ALA A 318 -0.73 -23.55 18.14
C ALA A 318 -0.79 -24.68 17.09
N PHE A 319 -0.99 -24.34 15.83
CA PHE A 319 -0.95 -25.31 14.74
C PHE A 319 0.42 -26.01 14.66
N ALA A 320 1.52 -25.24 14.63
CA ALA A 320 2.87 -25.81 14.59
C ALA A 320 3.16 -26.73 15.80
N LEU A 321 2.76 -26.33 17.01
CA LEU A 321 2.88 -27.14 18.22
C LEU A 321 2.07 -28.45 18.13
N SER A 322 0.85 -28.39 17.58
CA SER A 322 0.04 -29.59 17.38
C SER A 322 0.69 -30.55 16.39
N GLN A 323 1.36 -30.06 15.35
CA GLN A 323 2.09 -30.89 14.39
C GLN A 323 3.34 -31.53 15.02
N LEU A 324 3.93 -30.88 16.02
CA LEU A 324 5.01 -31.43 16.85
C LEU A 324 4.52 -32.40 17.95
N GLY A 325 3.20 -32.60 18.09
CA GLY A 325 2.60 -33.48 19.09
C GLY A 325 2.37 -32.84 20.46
N ASP A 326 2.74 -31.57 20.66
CA ASP A 326 2.47 -30.84 21.91
C ASP A 326 1.06 -30.26 21.92
N HIS A 327 0.07 -31.15 22.04
CA HIS A 327 -1.35 -30.77 22.00
C HIS A 327 -1.79 -29.93 23.21
N ARG A 328 -1.07 -30.00 24.34
CA ARG A 328 -1.35 -29.16 25.52
C ARG A 328 -0.95 -27.72 25.25
N ALA A 329 0.29 -27.49 24.81
CA ALA A 329 0.75 -26.14 24.45
C ALA A 329 -0.05 -25.58 23.26
N ALA A 330 -0.43 -26.42 22.29
CA ALA A 330 -1.31 -26.02 21.19
C ALA A 330 -2.66 -25.50 21.69
N ARG A 331 -3.32 -26.24 22.59
CA ARG A 331 -4.59 -25.81 23.20
C ARG A 331 -4.44 -24.46 23.89
N ASP A 332 -3.40 -24.28 24.69
CA ASP A 332 -3.21 -23.03 25.46
C ASP A 332 -2.98 -21.83 24.52
N ASN A 333 -2.23 -22.02 23.43
CA ASN A 333 -2.05 -21.00 22.40
C ASN A 333 -3.34 -20.73 21.60
N TYR A 334 -4.17 -21.75 21.31
CA TYR A 334 -5.48 -21.50 20.71
C TYR A 334 -6.43 -20.74 21.66
N LEU A 335 -6.32 -20.91 22.99
CA LEU A 335 -7.06 -20.09 23.94
C LEU A 335 -6.62 -18.62 23.89
N HIS A 336 -5.32 -18.35 23.78
CA HIS A 336 -4.80 -16.99 23.56
C HIS A 336 -5.31 -16.39 22.25
N ALA A 337 -5.32 -17.18 21.16
CA ALA A 337 -5.86 -16.76 19.87
C ALA A 337 -7.36 -16.44 19.96
N LEU A 338 -8.14 -17.29 20.63
CA LEU A 338 -9.58 -17.08 20.84
C LEU A 338 -9.85 -15.82 21.67
N GLN A 339 -9.08 -15.59 22.73
CA GLN A 339 -9.23 -14.39 23.56
C GLN A 339 -8.91 -13.14 22.74
N ALA A 340 -7.80 -13.11 21.99
CA ALA A 340 -7.47 -11.98 21.13
C ALA A 340 -8.53 -11.70 20.05
N ALA A 341 -9.13 -12.75 19.48
CA ALA A 341 -10.22 -12.64 18.52
C ALA A 341 -11.54 -12.15 19.15
N ARG A 342 -11.78 -12.44 20.44
CA ARG A 342 -12.90 -11.87 21.21
C ARG A 342 -12.65 -10.40 21.52
N ASP A 343 -11.45 -10.06 22.00
CA ASP A 343 -11.03 -8.69 22.33
C ASP A 343 -11.19 -7.73 21.13
N THR A 344 -11.00 -8.25 19.90
CA THR A 344 -11.01 -7.46 18.66
C THR A 344 -12.29 -7.62 17.83
N GLY A 345 -13.25 -8.43 18.27
CA GLY A 345 -14.45 -8.74 17.50
C GLY A 345 -14.21 -9.53 16.21
N ASP A 346 -13.03 -10.14 16.03
CA ASP A 346 -12.69 -10.94 14.85
C ASP A 346 -13.45 -12.27 14.87
N THR A 347 -14.67 -12.26 14.32
CA THR A 347 -15.54 -13.45 14.25
C THR A 347 -14.87 -14.61 13.52
N LYS A 348 -14.06 -14.31 12.49
CA LYS A 348 -13.31 -15.33 11.74
C LYS A 348 -12.25 -15.98 12.62
N GLY A 349 -11.46 -15.15 13.31
CA GLY A 349 -10.47 -15.64 14.27
C GLY A 349 -11.08 -16.49 15.39
N GLN A 350 -12.28 -16.14 15.87
CA GLN A 350 -12.97 -16.90 16.92
C GLN A 350 -13.32 -18.31 16.48
N TRP A 351 -13.98 -18.48 15.31
CA TRP A 351 -14.37 -19.83 14.88
C TRP A 351 -13.15 -20.69 14.51
N GLN A 352 -12.10 -20.10 13.92
CA GLN A 352 -10.85 -20.80 13.62
C GLN A 352 -10.13 -21.26 14.90
N ALA A 353 -10.10 -20.43 15.94
CA ALA A 353 -9.52 -20.81 17.22
C ALA A 353 -10.34 -21.91 17.92
N CYS A 354 -11.68 -21.83 17.89
CA CYS A 354 -12.55 -22.90 18.38
C CYS A 354 -12.33 -24.22 17.62
N GLU A 355 -12.18 -24.18 16.29
CA GLU A 355 -11.84 -25.37 15.51
C GLU A 355 -10.50 -25.99 15.95
N GLY A 356 -9.48 -25.16 16.16
CA GLY A 356 -8.18 -25.59 16.68
C GLY A 356 -8.25 -26.19 18.07
N LEU A 357 -9.01 -25.57 18.99
CA LEU A 357 -9.27 -26.10 20.33
C LEU A 357 -9.98 -27.45 20.29
N GLY A 358 -10.95 -27.60 19.39
CA GLY A 358 -11.64 -28.88 19.17
C GLY A 358 -10.69 -29.99 18.75
N ALA A 359 -9.79 -29.68 17.80
CA ALA A 359 -8.78 -30.63 17.33
C ALA A 359 -7.77 -31.00 18.44
N ALA A 360 -7.26 -30.02 19.19
CA ALA A 360 -6.34 -30.25 20.29
C ALA A 360 -6.99 -31.08 21.42
N ALA A 361 -8.23 -30.76 21.78
CA ALA A 361 -9.00 -31.51 22.78
C ALA A 361 -9.23 -32.96 22.35
N ALA A 362 -9.59 -33.21 21.09
CA ALA A 362 -9.76 -34.57 20.56
C ALA A 362 -8.46 -35.38 20.64
N ARG A 363 -7.32 -34.77 20.29
CA ARG A 363 -5.99 -35.40 20.41
C ARG A 363 -5.57 -35.69 21.85
N LEU A 364 -6.06 -34.90 22.81
CA LEU A 364 -5.87 -35.11 24.24
C LEU A 364 -6.87 -36.10 24.87
N GLY A 365 -7.79 -36.68 24.07
CA GLY A 365 -8.86 -37.56 24.56
C GLY A 365 -9.99 -36.84 25.31
N GLN A 366 -10.04 -35.50 25.24
CA GLN A 366 -11.03 -34.66 25.90
C GLN A 366 -12.27 -34.47 25.00
N HIS A 367 -12.95 -35.56 24.68
CA HIS A 367 -13.99 -35.58 23.65
C HIS A 367 -15.16 -34.64 23.93
N ASP A 368 -15.62 -34.53 25.17
CA ASP A 368 -16.69 -33.59 25.54
C ASP A 368 -16.33 -32.14 25.22
N GLN A 369 -15.07 -31.77 25.48
CA GLN A 369 -14.57 -30.43 25.17
C GLN A 369 -14.43 -30.24 23.66
N ALA A 370 -13.95 -31.26 22.95
CA ALA A 370 -13.86 -31.22 21.49
C ALA A 370 -15.22 -30.95 20.84
N LEU A 371 -16.27 -31.66 21.29
CA LEU A 371 -17.64 -31.47 20.83
C LEU A 371 -18.15 -30.06 21.11
N ARG A 372 -17.89 -29.52 22.30
CA ARG A 372 -18.27 -28.14 22.64
C ARG A 372 -17.61 -27.13 21.71
N TYR A 373 -16.31 -27.25 21.49
CA TYR A 373 -15.57 -26.31 20.65
C TYR A 373 -15.95 -26.40 19.17
N TYR A 374 -16.18 -27.60 18.62
CA TYR A 374 -16.64 -27.73 17.24
C TYR A 374 -18.05 -27.17 17.04
N LYS A 375 -18.97 -27.36 18.00
CA LYS A 375 -20.28 -26.69 17.98
C LYS A 375 -20.14 -25.18 18.04
N GLU A 376 -19.24 -24.68 18.89
CA GLU A 376 -18.96 -23.25 19.04
C GLU A 376 -18.40 -22.63 17.74
N ALA A 377 -17.51 -23.35 17.05
CA ALA A 377 -16.96 -22.96 15.75
C ALA A 377 -18.07 -22.88 14.68
N LEU A 378 -18.88 -23.94 14.56
CA LEU A 378 -19.97 -24.01 13.57
C LEU A 378 -21.03 -22.90 13.78
N ALA A 379 -21.36 -22.59 15.04
CA ALA A 379 -22.30 -21.51 15.36
C ALA A 379 -21.79 -20.13 14.90
N ARG A 380 -20.47 -19.91 14.91
CA ARG A 380 -19.85 -18.64 14.52
C ARG A 380 -19.48 -18.56 13.04
N SER A 381 -19.39 -19.68 12.32
CA SER A 381 -19.04 -19.73 10.90
C SER A 381 -20.25 -19.59 9.96
N GLN A 382 -21.40 -19.10 10.44
CA GLN A 382 -22.65 -19.06 9.64
C GLN A 382 -22.58 -18.18 8.39
N LYS A 383 -21.67 -17.20 8.38
CA LYS A 383 -21.43 -16.30 7.23
C LYS A 383 -20.29 -16.77 6.33
N GLU A 384 -19.66 -17.90 6.64
CA GLU A 384 -18.57 -18.48 5.85
C GLU A 384 -19.13 -19.38 4.73
N PRO A 385 -18.34 -19.68 3.68
CA PRO A 385 -18.75 -20.60 2.63
C PRO A 385 -19.13 -21.99 3.15
N ASP A 386 -20.00 -22.69 2.41
CA ASP A 386 -20.45 -24.04 2.76
C ASP A 386 -19.30 -25.01 3.00
N SER A 387 -18.24 -24.92 2.21
CA SER A 387 -17.03 -25.74 2.39
C SER A 387 -16.40 -25.65 3.79
N VAL A 388 -16.47 -24.48 4.44
CA VAL A 388 -16.00 -24.30 5.82
C VAL A 388 -16.96 -24.96 6.79
N ARG A 389 -18.27 -24.77 6.61
CA ARG A 389 -19.31 -25.33 7.48
C ARG A 389 -19.34 -26.85 7.40
N ASP A 390 -19.26 -27.42 6.20
CA ASP A 390 -19.22 -28.85 5.94
C ASP A 390 -17.99 -29.50 6.57
N ARG A 391 -16.82 -28.85 6.48
CA ARG A 391 -15.60 -29.30 7.19
C ARG A 391 -15.80 -29.36 8.69
N LEU A 392 -16.42 -28.34 9.28
CA LEU A 392 -16.68 -28.29 10.72
C LEU A 392 -17.70 -29.36 11.14
N VAL A 393 -18.74 -29.60 10.33
CA VAL A 393 -19.72 -30.67 10.53
C VAL A 393 -19.04 -32.04 10.48
N ALA A 394 -18.16 -32.28 9.50
CA ALA A 394 -17.40 -33.53 9.41
C ALA A 394 -16.54 -33.77 10.65
N LYS A 395 -15.78 -32.76 11.10
CA LYS A 395 -14.97 -32.84 12.32
C LYS A 395 -15.81 -33.09 13.58
N LEU A 396 -16.98 -32.44 13.67
CA LEU A 396 -17.92 -32.66 14.77
C LEU A 396 -18.47 -34.10 14.76
N ALA A 397 -18.87 -34.60 13.58
CA ALA A 397 -19.38 -35.96 13.43
C ALA A 397 -18.32 -37.02 13.77
N ASP A 398 -17.07 -36.81 13.36
CA ASP A 398 -15.95 -37.67 13.73
C ASP A 398 -15.73 -37.71 15.24
N ALA A 399 -15.70 -36.54 15.88
CA ALA A 399 -15.57 -36.43 17.33
C ALA A 399 -16.75 -37.08 18.07
N MET A 400 -17.97 -37.02 17.52
CA MET A 400 -19.14 -37.71 18.09
C MET A 400 -18.99 -39.22 18.00
N ARG A 401 -18.55 -39.74 16.85
CA ARG A 401 -18.34 -41.18 16.63
C ARG A 401 -17.28 -41.73 17.58
N THR A 402 -16.14 -41.05 17.71
CA THR A 402 -15.08 -41.48 18.64
C THR A 402 -15.54 -41.42 20.09
N HIS A 403 -16.30 -40.39 20.49
CA HIS A 403 -16.87 -40.29 21.83
C HIS A 403 -17.83 -41.44 22.14
N LEU A 404 -18.76 -41.74 21.23
CA LEU A 404 -19.74 -42.82 21.39
C LEU A 404 -19.08 -44.21 21.45
N ALA A 405 -18.07 -44.45 20.62
CA ALA A 405 -17.30 -45.68 20.64
C ALA A 405 -16.57 -45.88 21.98
N GLN A 406 -16.03 -44.81 22.57
CA GLN A 406 -15.35 -44.86 23.87
C GLN A 406 -16.31 -44.96 25.05
N ALA A 407 -17.52 -44.39 24.93
CA ALA A 407 -18.57 -44.51 25.94
C ALA A 407 -19.25 -45.90 25.95
N GLY A 408 -18.87 -46.83 25.06
CA GLY A 408 -19.48 -48.15 24.95
C GLY A 408 -20.91 -48.13 24.38
N LEU A 409 -21.31 -47.05 23.72
CA LEU A 409 -22.66 -46.83 23.20
C LEU A 409 -22.79 -47.20 21.72
N VAL A 410 -22.19 -48.31 21.30
CA VAL A 410 -22.50 -48.97 20.02
C VAL A 410 -23.18 -50.30 20.34
N PRO A 411 -24.47 -50.49 20.02
CA PRO A 411 -25.06 -51.82 20.02
C PRO A 411 -24.34 -52.63 18.96
N THR A 412 -23.70 -53.72 19.37
CA THR A 412 -23.32 -54.79 18.45
C THR A 412 -24.61 -55.38 17.89
N TYR A 413 -25.10 -54.85 16.76
CA TYR A 413 -26.05 -55.60 15.95
C TYR A 413 -25.24 -56.66 15.18
N THR A 414 -24.98 -57.77 15.87
CA THR A 414 -24.72 -59.06 15.25
C THR A 414 -26.05 -59.72 14.92
N LEU A 415 -26.45 -59.60 13.64
CA LEU A 415 -26.91 -60.65 12.71
C LEU A 415 -27.75 -60.03 11.60
#